data_AF-K6Y157-F1
#
_entry.id   AF-K6Y157-F1
#
_cell.length_a   1.000
_cell.length_b   1.000
_cell.length_c   1.000
_cell.angle_alpha   90.00
_cell.angle_beta   90.00
_cell.angle_gamma   90.00
#
_symmetry.space_group_name_H-M   'P 1'
#
loop_
_entity.id
_entity.type
_entity.pdbx_description
1 polymer ?
#
loop_
_entity_poly.entity_id
_entity_poly.type
_entity_poly.pdbx_seq_one_letter_code
_entity_poly.pdbx_strand_id
1 'polypeptide(L)' 'MEEWSQVSHLADHPCSQQERVFWYVLHQLHFWPEKTLREDSNLRNDLDLCVNFLESEDEYPFPYEYLGSRP' A
#
# COMPACT_ATOMS: atom_id res chain seq x y z
N MET A 1 -33.79 1.33 12.57
CA MET A 1 -32.99 0.94 11.39
C MET A 1 -32.14 2.13 11.02
N GLU A 2 -31.07 2.37 11.77
CA GLU A 2 -30.26 3.60 11.67
C GLU A 2 -28.76 3.30 11.93
N GLU A 3 -28.30 2.10 11.55
CA GLU A 3 -26.91 1.66 11.75
C GLU A 3 -26.03 1.81 10.50
N TRP A 4 -26.58 2.37 9.40
CA TRP A 4 -25.88 2.52 8.13
C TRP A 4 -25.30 3.92 7.88
N SER A 5 -25.62 4.90 8.73
CA SER A 5 -25.12 6.28 8.57
C SER A 5 -23.70 6.49 9.11
N GLN A 6 -23.11 5.50 9.78
CA GLN A 6 -21.73 5.59 10.27
C GLN A 6 -20.66 5.08 9.28
N VAL A 7 -21.06 4.35 8.23
CA VAL A 7 -20.10 3.79 7.25
C VAL A 7 -19.68 4.84 6.20
N SER A 8 -20.48 5.88 5.97
CA SER A 8 -20.15 6.93 4.98
C SER A 8 -19.06 7.90 5.44
N HIS A 9 -18.75 7.95 6.74
CA HIS A 9 -17.74 8.85 7.31
C HIS A 9 -16.32 8.27 7.29
N LEU A 10 -16.13 7.04 6.81
CA LEU A 10 -14.80 6.44 6.59
C LEU A 10 -14.21 6.80 5.22
N ALA A 11 -14.99 7.44 4.34
CA ALA A 11 -14.53 7.90 3.02
C ALA A 11 -13.72 9.21 3.05
N ASP A 12 -13.66 9.88 4.21
CA ASP A 12 -12.97 11.17 4.41
C ASP A 12 -11.70 11.04 5.27
N HIS A 13 -11.27 9.81 5.60
CA HIS A 13 -9.90 9.68 6.13
C HIS A 13 -8.94 10.02 4.99
N PRO A 14 -7.95 10.91 5.21
CA PRO A 14 -6.91 11.15 4.22
C PRO A 14 -6.31 9.79 3.92
N CYS A 15 -6.37 9.32 2.66
CA CYS A 15 -5.86 8.01 2.27
C CYS A 15 -4.57 7.74 3.02
N SER A 16 -4.63 6.87 4.03
CA SER A 16 -3.54 6.73 4.99
C SER A 16 -2.30 6.35 4.21
N GLN A 17 -1.14 6.79 4.67
CA GLN A 17 0.11 6.51 3.95
C GLN A 17 0.26 5.00 3.69
N GLN A 18 -0.20 4.18 4.64
CA GLN A 18 -0.37 2.74 4.49
C GLN A 18 -1.25 2.34 3.29
N GLU A 19 -2.44 2.90 3.10
CA GLU A 19 -3.28 2.57 1.94
C GLU A 19 -2.59 2.88 0.60
N ARG A 20 -1.85 3.98 0.52
CA ARG A 20 -1.06 4.32 -0.67
C ARG A 20 0.05 3.31 -0.91
N VAL A 21 0.77 2.90 0.13
CA VAL A 21 1.80 1.85 0.05
C VAL A 21 1.18 0.51 -0.34
N PHE A 22 -0.01 0.18 0.18
CA PHE A 22 -0.75 -1.04 -0.20
C PHE A 22 -1.07 -1.05 -1.70
N TRP A 23 -1.61 0.05 -2.22
CA TRP A 23 -1.89 0.17 -3.66
C TRP A 23 -0.62 0.11 -4.51
N TYR A 24 0.50 0.63 -4.02
CA TYR A 24 1.80 0.50 -4.69
C TYR A 24 2.22 -0.96 -4.79
N VAL A 25 2.26 -1.67 -3.66
CA VAL A 25 2.65 -3.09 -3.59
C VAL A 25 1.77 -3.94 -4.49
N LEU A 26 0.45 -3.74 -4.42
CA LEU A 26 -0.50 -4.46 -5.26
C LEU A 26 -0.27 -4.17 -6.75
N HIS A 27 -0.04 -2.91 -7.12
CA HIS A 27 0.27 -2.54 -8.50
C HIS A 27 1.56 -3.18 -8.98
N GLN A 28 2.64 -3.15 -8.17
CA GLN A 28 3.90 -3.79 -8.54
C GLN A 28 3.71 -5.30 -8.73
N LEU A 29 3.00 -5.98 -7.83
CA LEU A 29 2.72 -7.41 -7.95
C LEU A 29 1.89 -7.75 -9.19
N HIS A 30 0.98 -6.88 -9.61
CA HIS A 30 0.16 -7.07 -10.81
C HIS A 30 0.90 -6.71 -12.11
N PHE A 31 1.76 -5.69 -12.06
CA PHE A 31 2.51 -5.19 -13.22
C PHE A 31 3.69 -6.09 -13.57
N TRP A 32 4.41 -6.60 -12.56
CA TRP A 32 5.59 -7.44 -12.78
C TRP A 32 5.23 -8.92 -12.90
N PRO A 33 5.76 -9.63 -13.90
CA PRO A 33 5.61 -11.07 -13.98
C PRO A 33 6.39 -11.75 -12.85
N GLU A 34 5.91 -12.92 -12.40
CA GLU A 34 6.48 -13.66 -11.28
C GLU A 34 7.99 -13.93 -11.42
N LYS A 35 8.46 -14.13 -12.66
CA LYS A 35 9.89 -14.33 -12.97
C LYS A 35 10.72 -13.11 -12.56
N THR A 36 10.26 -11.91 -12.90
CA THR A 36 10.92 -10.64 -12.52
C THR A 36 10.86 -10.42 -11.02
N LEU A 37 9.71 -10.68 -10.37
CA LEU A 37 9.60 -10.60 -8.90
C LEU A 37 10.56 -11.55 -8.16
N ARG A 38 10.91 -12.69 -8.77
CA ARG A 38 11.87 -13.64 -8.21
C ARG A 38 13.33 -13.32 -8.54
N GLU A 39 13.59 -12.81 -9.74
CA GLU A 39 14.95 -12.50 -10.21
C GLU A 39 15.46 -11.15 -9.66
N ASP A 40 14.58 -10.15 -9.55
CA ASP A 40 14.91 -8.84 -9.00
C ASP A 40 14.88 -8.84 -7.47
N SER A 41 16.06 -9.05 -6.88
CA SER A 41 16.27 -9.02 -5.43
C SER A 41 15.99 -7.63 -4.84
N ASN A 42 16.26 -6.57 -5.61
CA ASN A 42 15.99 -5.19 -5.22
C ASN A 42 14.49 -4.93 -5.07
N LEU A 43 13.71 -5.21 -6.12
CA LEU A 43 12.25 -5.07 -6.11
C LEU A 43 11.62 -5.85 -4.96
N ARG A 44 12.11 -7.06 -4.71
CA ARG A 44 11.61 -7.90 -3.62
C ARG A 44 11.91 -7.30 -2.24
N ASN A 45 13.09 -6.71 -2.06
CA ASN A 45 13.45 -6.01 -0.83
C ASN A 45 12.64 -4.73 -0.64
N ASP A 46 12.35 -3.99 -1.71
CA ASP A 46 11.46 -2.82 -1.68
C ASP A 46 10.03 -3.20 -1.30
N LEU A 47 9.49 -4.29 -1.87
CA LEU A 47 8.16 -4.80 -1.50
C LEU A 47 8.12 -5.29 -0.05
N ASP A 48 9.17 -5.97 0.42
CA ASP A 48 9.29 -6.42 1.81
C ASP A 48 9.30 -5.24 2.79
N LEU A 49 10.05 -4.18 2.48
CA LEU A 49 10.05 -2.91 3.20
C LEU A 49 8.66 -2.26 3.23
N CYS A 50 7.97 -2.24 2.08
CA CYS A 50 6.61 -1.72 1.99
C CYS A 50 5.64 -2.54 2.84
N VAL A 51 5.72 -3.87 2.81
CA VAL A 51 4.86 -4.76 3.62
C VAL A 51 5.16 -4.61 5.11
N ASN A 52 6.43 -4.53 5.49
CA ASN A 52 6.83 -4.27 6.88
C ASN A 52 6.30 -2.91 7.37
N PHE A 53 6.27 -1.89 6.50
CA PHE A 53 5.63 -0.62 6.80
C PHE A 53 4.10 -0.71 6.94
N LEU A 54 3.45 -1.59 6.17
CA LEU A 54 2.02 -1.86 6.33
C LEU A 54 1.69 -2.61 7.64
N GLU A 55 2.60 -3.48 8.09
CA GLU A 55 2.45 -4.21 9.35
C GLU A 55 2.84 -3.36 10.57
N SER A 56 3.71 -2.37 10.38
CA SER A 56 4.10 -1.42 11.42
C SER A 56 2.98 -0.39 11.64
N GLU A 57 2.58 -0.20 12.90
CA GLU A 57 1.67 0.89 13.30
C GLU A 57 2.36 2.26 13.33
N ASP A 58 3.67 2.30 13.06
CA ASP A 58 4.46 3.53 13.04
C ASP A 58 4.20 4.34 11.76
N GLU A 59 3.57 5.51 11.92
CA GLU A 59 3.43 6.54 10.89
C GLU A 59 4.76 7.26 10.65
N TYR A 60 5.75 6.55 10.10
CA TYR A 60 6.99 7.18 9.62
C TYR A 60 6.83 7.65 8.18
N PRO A 61 7.41 8.80 7.77
CA PRO A 61 7.30 9.30 6.41
C PRO A 61 7.92 8.30 5.43
N PHE A 62 7.06 7.52 4.78
CA PHE A 62 7.47 6.62 3.70
C PHE A 62 7.75 7.43 2.43
N PRO A 63 8.80 7.11 1.65
CA PRO A 63 9.16 7.89 0.47
C PRO A 63 8.01 7.93 -0.52
N TYR A 64 7.76 9.11 -1.10
CA TYR A 64 6.69 9.32 -2.10
C TYR A 64 6.83 8.40 -3.33
N GLU A 65 8.03 7.88 -3.58
CA GLU A 65 8.35 6.94 -4.66
C GLU A 65 7.67 5.58 -4.49
N TYR A 66 7.27 5.23 -3.27
CA TYR A 66 6.54 3.99 -2.93
C TYR A 66 5.05 4.22 -2.67
N LEU A 67 4.51 5.40 -3.02
CA LEU A 67 3.09 5.71 -2.85
C LEU A 67 2.32 5.41 -4.13
N GLY A 68 1.44 4.42 -4.05
CA GLY A 68 0.53 4.02 -5.12
C GLY A 68 -0.65 4.97 -5.19
N SER A 69 -1.07 5.26 -6.41
CA SER A 69 -2.32 5.99 -6.66
C SER A 69 -3.41 4.96 -6.94
N ARG A 70 -4.52 5.05 -6.20
CA ARG A 70 -5.72 4.27 -6.50
C ARG A 70 -6.29 4.75 -7.86
N PRO A 71 -6.52 3.86 -8.84
CA PRO A 71 -7.20 4.23 -10.09
C PRO A 71 -8.70 4.55 -9.87
#